data_AF-A0A4Y8RRE4-F1
#
_entry.id   AF-A0A4Y8RRE4-F1
#
_cell.length_a   1.000
_cell.length_b   1.000
_cell.length_c   1.000
_cell.angle_alpha   90.00
_cell.angle_beta   90.00
_cell.angle_gamma   90.00
#
_symmetry.space_group_name_H-M   'P 1'
#
loop_
_entity.id
_entity.type
_entity.pdbx_description
1 polymer ?
#
loop_
_entity_poly.entity_id
_entity_poly.type
_entity_poly.pdbx_seq_one_letter_code
_entity_poly.pdbx_strand_id
1 'polypeptide(L)' 'MTPEEDAAITADALLDSDNPPIEDDACLMPLDRPFDRIEGEQTNVRVDRETVERFRRAGDDWEERINAILREAAPAE' A
#
# COMPACT_ATOMS: atom_id res chain seq x y z
N MET A 1 -16.54 -29.08 -1.99
CA MET A 1 -16.17 -28.72 -3.36
C MET A 1 -15.91 -30.01 -4.10
N THR A 2 -16.76 -30.32 -5.06
CA THR A 2 -16.62 -31.51 -5.90
C THR A 2 -15.71 -31.19 -7.09
N PRO A 3 -15.05 -32.20 -7.71
CA PRO A 3 -14.23 -31.99 -8.90
C PRO A 3 -15.01 -31.39 -10.07
N GLU A 4 -16.31 -31.66 -10.13
CA GLU A 4 -17.21 -31.19 -11.19
C GLU A 4 -17.55 -29.70 -11.02
N GLU A 5 -17.77 -29.26 -9.78
CA GLU A 5 -17.92 -27.85 -9.44
C GLU A 5 -16.61 -27.05 -9.70
N ASP A 6 -15.46 -27.64 -9.37
CA ASP A 6 -14.15 -27.03 -9.57
C ASP A 6 -13.81 -26.84 -11.06
N ALA A 7 -14.15 -27.84 -11.89
CA ALA A 7 -14.00 -27.76 -13.35
C ALA A 7 -14.91 -26.68 -13.97
N ALA A 8 -16.14 -26.53 -13.47
CA ALA A 8 -17.06 -25.48 -13.92
C ALA A 8 -16.54 -24.08 -13.58
N ILE A 9 -16.03 -23.88 -12.37
CA ILE A 9 -15.43 -22.60 -11.93
C ILE A 9 -14.20 -22.26 -12.76
N THR A 10 -13.36 -23.26 -13.04
CA THR A 10 -12.16 -23.07 -13.88
C THR A 10 -12.52 -22.72 -15.32
N ALA A 11 -13.55 -23.36 -15.89
CA ALA A 11 -14.03 -23.07 -17.24
C ALA A 11 -14.58 -21.64 -17.35
N ASP A 12 -15.36 -21.18 -16.37
CA ASP A 12 -15.89 -19.81 -16.35
C ASP A 12 -14.75 -18.79 -16.21
N ALA A 13 -13.75 -19.05 -15.38
CA ALA A 13 -12.60 -18.16 -15.22
C ALA A 13 -11.76 -18.06 -16.52
N LEU A 14 -11.59 -19.14 -17.27
CA LEU A 14 -10.87 -19.13 -18.56
C LEU A 14 -11.63 -18.41 -19.68
N LEU A 15 -12.96 -18.29 -19.56
CA LEU A 15 -13.79 -17.54 -20.51
C LEU A 15 -13.77 -16.03 -20.24
N ASP A 16 -13.34 -15.61 -19.04
CA ASP A 16 -13.24 -14.20 -18.67
C ASP A 16 -12.03 -13.53 -19.32
N SER A 17 -12.29 -12.61 -20.25
CA SER A 17 -11.26 -11.91 -21.00
C SER A 17 -10.58 -10.80 -20.19
N ASP A 18 -11.20 -10.28 -19.12
CA ASP A 18 -10.64 -9.16 -18.36
C ASP A 18 -9.86 -9.61 -17.12
N ASN A 19 -10.12 -10.84 -16.66
CA ASN A 19 -9.49 -11.40 -15.48
C ASN A 19 -9.15 -12.89 -15.69
N PRO A 20 -8.25 -13.22 -16.65
CA PRO A 20 -7.81 -14.58 -16.85
C PRO A 20 -7.05 -15.11 -15.63
N PRO A 21 -7.08 -16.43 -15.36
CA PRO A 21 -6.25 -17.05 -14.34
C PRO A 21 -4.77 -16.70 -14.52
N ILE A 22 -4.08 -16.49 -13.41
CA ILE A 22 -2.65 -16.21 -13.40
C ILE A 22 -1.91 -17.52 -13.65
N GLU A 23 -1.03 -17.54 -14.66
CA GLU A 23 -0.16 -18.69 -14.94
C GLU A 23 0.82 -18.95 -13.78
N ASP A 24 1.18 -20.20 -13.54
CA ASP A 24 2.01 -20.61 -12.39
C ASP A 24 3.41 -19.97 -12.38
N ASP A 25 3.92 -19.53 -13.54
CA ASP A 25 5.20 -18.86 -13.70
C ASP A 25 5.09 -17.32 -13.83
N ALA A 26 3.89 -16.78 -13.67
CA ALA A 26 3.65 -15.34 -13.79
C ALA A 26 4.37 -14.58 -12.66
N CYS A 27 5.21 -13.63 -13.06
CA CYS A 27 5.82 -12.69 -12.12
C CYS A 27 4.83 -11.55 -11.85
N LEU A 28 4.17 -11.58 -10.69
CA LEU A 28 3.33 -10.48 -10.23
C LEU A 28 4.20 -9.24 -10.00
N MET A 29 3.90 -8.16 -10.73
CA MET A 29 4.53 -6.87 -10.48
C MET A 29 4.26 -6.45 -9.02
N PRO A 30 5.27 -5.96 -8.28
CA PRO A 30 5.03 -5.41 -6.96
C PRO A 30 3.99 -4.29 -7.06
N LEU A 31 2.97 -4.33 -6.19
CA LEU A 31 2.09 -3.17 -6.03
C LEU A 31 2.96 -1.98 -5.62
N ASP A 32 3.00 -0.92 -6.43
CA ASP A 32 3.59 0.36 -6.03
C ASP A 32 2.70 0.95 -4.93
N ARG A 33 3.08 0.73 -3.67
CA ARG A 33 2.35 1.29 -2.53
C ARG A 33 2.85 2.70 -2.31
N PRO A 34 1.97 3.68 -2.07
CA PRO A 34 2.38 5.07 -1.88
C PRO A 34 3.40 5.27 -0.75
N PHE A 35 3.45 4.34 0.22
CA PHE A 35 4.37 4.37 1.37
C PHE A 35 5.73 3.71 1.11
N ASP A 36 5.93 2.97 0.01
CA ASP A 36 7.21 2.35 -0.32
C ASP A 36 8.28 3.39 -0.73
N ARG A 37 7.88 4.66 -0.85
CA ARG A 37 8.74 5.79 -1.26
C ARG A 37 9.35 6.57 -0.09
N ILE A 38 8.89 6.35 1.14
CA ILE A 38 9.44 7.06 2.31
C ILE A 38 10.70 6.32 2.77
N GLU A 39 11.88 6.81 2.35
CA GLU A 39 13.16 6.37 2.92
C GLU A 39 13.24 6.77 4.40
N GLY A 40 12.97 5.82 5.31
CA GLY A 40 13.02 6.06 6.75
C GLY A 40 12.75 4.82 7.59
N GLU A 41 13.13 4.86 8.87
CA GLU A 41 12.77 3.81 9.83
C GLU A 41 11.30 4.00 10.24
N GLN A 42 10.48 2.94 10.05
CA GLN A 42 9.09 2.97 10.50
C GLN A 42 9.04 2.82 12.03
N THR A 43 8.72 3.92 12.71
CA THR A 43 8.60 3.97 14.17
C THR A 43 7.21 4.44 14.61
N ASN A 44 6.85 4.16 15.86
CA ASN A 44 5.58 4.57 16.44
C ASN A 44 5.79 5.78 17.37
N VAL A 45 5.30 6.95 16.97
CA VAL A 45 5.27 8.16 17.79
C VAL A 45 3.82 8.55 18.05
N ARG A 46 3.52 9.01 19.28
CA ARG A 46 2.20 9.56 19.60
C ARG A 46 2.16 11.04 19.25
N VAL A 47 1.24 11.39 18.36
CA VAL A 47 0.96 12.76 17.93
C VAL A 47 -0.52 13.05 18.19
N ASP A 48 -0.85 14.27 18.59
CA ASP A 48 -2.25 14.68 18.80
C ASP A 48 -3.09 14.46 17.54
N ARG A 49 -4.32 13.98 17.74
CA ARG A 49 -5.27 13.71 16.64
C ARG A 49 -5.49 14.92 15.75
N GLU A 50 -5.66 16.10 16.35
CA GLU A 50 -5.90 17.33 15.59
C GLU A 50 -4.70 17.68 14.68
N THR A 51 -3.48 17.47 15.15
CA THR A 51 -2.26 17.68 14.37
C THR A 51 -2.23 16.72 13.18
N VAL A 52 -2.46 15.42 13.40
CA VAL A 52 -2.52 14.43 12.31
C VAL A 52 -3.59 14.80 11.28
N GLU A 53 -4.79 15.21 11.72
CA GLU A 53 -5.85 15.61 10.81
C GLU A 53 -5.51 16.86 9.99
N ARG A 54 -4.83 17.85 10.59
CA ARG A 54 -4.39 19.05 9.85
C ARG A 54 -3.39 18.69 8.76
N PHE A 55 -2.44 17.81 9.05
CA PHE A 55 -1.46 17.34 8.08
C PHE A 55 -2.12 16.54 6.96
N ARG A 56 -3.03 15.61 7.29
CA ARG A 56 -3.78 14.84 6.27
C ARG A 56 -4.64 15.71 5.36
N ARG A 57 -5.20 16.81 5.86
CA ARG A 57 -5.94 17.78 5.03
C ARG A 57 -5.04 18.56 4.07
N ALA A 58 -3.73 18.58 4.32
CA ALA A 58 -2.78 19.38 3.55
C ALA A 58 -2.25 18.66 2.29
N GLY A 59 -2.47 17.35 2.15
CA GLY A 59 -2.07 16.55 0.98
C GLY A 59 -1.76 15.09 1.33
N ASP A 60 -1.57 14.27 0.30
CA ASP A 60 -1.19 12.86 0.45
C ASP A 60 0.27 12.71 0.95
N ASP A 61 1.08 13.76 0.81
CA ASP A 61 2.47 13.92 1.28
C ASP A 61 2.58 14.31 2.77
N TRP A 62 1.52 14.14 3.55
CA TRP A 62 1.45 14.62 4.92
C TRP A 62 2.50 14.00 5.86
N GLU A 63 2.88 12.73 5.62
CA GLU A 63 3.92 12.02 6.37
C GLU A 63 5.32 12.57 6.06
N GLU A 64 5.60 12.88 4.80
CA GLU A 64 6.87 13.52 4.39
C GLU A 64 7.00 14.92 5.01
N ARG A 65 5.90 15.68 5.05
CA ARG A 65 5.87 17.02 5.65
C ARG A 65 6.09 17.01 7.15
N ILE A 66 5.44 16.10 7.89
CA ILE A 66 5.68 16.00 9.33
C ILE A 66 7.12 15.54 9.61
N ASN A 67 7.66 14.62 8.80
CA ASN A 67 9.05 14.17 8.93
C ASN A 67 10.06 15.32 8.69
N ALA A 68 9.84 16.17 7.69
CA ALA A 68 10.69 17.32 7.42
C ALA A 68 10.75 18.30 8.62
N ILE A 69 9.61 18.55 9.26
CA ILE A 69 9.52 19.42 10.44
C ILE A 69 10.24 18.77 11.64
N LEU A 70 10.05 17.47 11.86
CA LEU A 70 10.74 16.75 12.93
C LEU A 70 12.26 16.77 12.75
N ARG A 71 12.75 16.68 11.50
CA ARG A 71 14.17 16.78 11.18
C ARG A 71 14.74 18.18 11.46
N GLU A 72 13.99 19.24 11.17
CA GLU A 72 14.40 20.61 11.48
C GLU A 72 14.40 20.89 12.99
N ALA A 73 13.42 20.35 13.71
CA ALA A 73 13.29 20.52 15.16
C ALA A 73 14.22 19.60 15.97
N ALA A 74 14.83 18.60 15.35
CA ALA A 74 15.76 17.71 16.02
C ALA A 74 16.94 18.51 16.58
N PRO A 75 17.40 18.21 17.81
CA PRO A 75 18.57 18.87 18.35
C PRO A 75 19.77 18.65 17.43
N ALA A 76 20.58 19.70 17.24
CA ALA A 76 21.86 19.57 16.58
C ALA A 76 22.76 18.61 17.39
N GLU A 77 23.54 17.81 16.68
CA GLU A 77 24.56 16.94 17.28
C GLU A 77 25.63 17.72 18.05
#